data_AF-A0A6N8IM05-F1
#
_entry.id   AF-A0A6N8IM05-F1
#
_cell.length_a   1.000
_cell.length_b   1.000
_cell.length_c   1.000
_cell.angle_alpha   90.00
_cell.angle_beta   90.00
_cell.angle_gamma   90.00
#
_symmetry.space_group_name_H-M   'P 1'
#
loop_
_entity.id
_entity.type
_entity.pdbx_description
1 polymer ?
#
loop_
_entity_poly.entity_id
_entity_poly.type
_entity_poly.pdbx_seq_one_letter_code
_entity_poly.pdbx_strand_id
1 'polypeptide(L)'
;MSHFLFLTRRLCGAMVLQAGRARFESPNTSERAIAAQLTAGGLPAMLTGGVGTTLKDDHNTWTLWGDRGAIRLRDWSIAERLVDGAWVPDQAAMPNERMRSLVLRWQLEGVERMTHGDTHHLATVQEALDVQTVVEAILKG
;
A
#
# COMPACT_ATOMS: atom_id res chain seq x y z
N MET A 1 4.53 2.78 -3.49
CA MET A 1 5.01 1.96 -2.34
C MET A 1 4.38 2.38 -1.02
N SER A 2 4.63 3.60 -0.51
CA SER A 2 4.20 4.04 0.84
C SER A 2 2.71 3.83 1.13
N HIS A 3 1.84 4.04 0.14
CA HIS A 3 0.39 3.76 0.24
C HIS A 3 0.06 2.33 0.68
N PHE A 4 0.83 1.32 0.24
CA PHE A 4 0.60 -0.08 0.61
C PHE A 4 1.16 -0.43 1.99
N LEU A 5 2.25 0.22 2.40
CA LEU A 5 2.73 0.14 3.77
C LEU A 5 1.72 0.77 4.74
N PHE A 6 1.16 1.92 4.39
CA PHE A 6 0.09 2.55 5.17
C PHE A 6 -1.13 1.64 5.30
N LEU A 7 -1.61 1.07 4.19
CA LEU A 7 -2.74 0.13 4.20
C LEU A 7 -2.44 -1.10 5.07
N THR A 8 -1.25 -1.70 4.90
CA THR A 8 -0.81 -2.85 5.70
C THR A 8 -0.78 -2.52 7.19
N ARG A 9 -0.21 -1.36 7.55
CA ARG A 9 -0.17 -0.89 8.94
C ARG A 9 -1.56 -0.73 9.53
N ARG A 10 -2.48 -0.11 8.79
CA ARG A 10 -3.83 0.19 9.28
C ARG A 10 -4.68 -1.08 9.42
N LEU A 11 -4.50 -2.06 8.54
CA LEU A 11 -5.26 -3.32 8.60
C LEU A 11 -4.66 -4.35 9.55
N CYS A 12 -3.33 -4.44 9.61
CA CYS A 12 -2.64 -5.52 10.33
C CYS A 12 -2.00 -5.06 11.63
N GLY A 13 -1.66 -3.77 11.79
CA GLY A 13 -1.04 -3.20 12.99
C GLY A 13 0.39 -2.69 12.77
N ALA A 14 1.11 -2.45 13.88
CA ALA A 14 2.46 -1.88 13.86
C ALA A 14 3.44 -2.70 13.00
N MET A 15 4.26 -2.00 12.21
CA MET A 15 5.21 -2.63 11.29
C MET A 15 6.62 -2.67 11.87
N VAL A 16 7.33 -3.78 11.63
CA VAL A 16 8.75 -3.94 11.98
C VAL A 16 9.48 -4.50 10.77
N LEU A 17 10.45 -3.76 10.25
CA LEU A 17 11.30 -4.20 9.14
C LEU A 17 12.23 -5.33 9.63
N GLN A 18 12.28 -6.43 8.89
CA GLN A 18 13.18 -7.55 9.16
C GLN A 18 14.39 -7.55 8.23
N ALA A 19 14.16 -7.24 6.96
CA ALA A 19 15.21 -7.07 5.96
C ALA A 19 14.74 -6.10 4.88
N GLY A 20 15.62 -5.24 4.40
CA GLY A 20 15.35 -4.30 3.32
C GLY A 20 16.50 -4.26 2.33
N ARG A 21 16.21 -3.92 1.08
CA ARG A 21 17.22 -3.52 0.11
C ARG A 21 16.60 -2.60 -0.93
N ALA A 22 17.38 -1.61 -1.34
CA ALA A 22 17.10 -0.77 -2.49
C ALA A 22 18.23 -0.93 -3.53
N ARG A 23 17.86 -0.92 -4.81
CA ARG A 23 18.78 -0.93 -5.94
C ARG A 23 18.75 0.44 -6.61
N PHE A 24 19.92 1.02 -6.79
CA PHE A 24 20.12 2.28 -7.51
C PHE A 24 20.84 2.02 -8.83
N GLU A 25 20.71 2.93 -9.79
CA GLU A 25 21.43 2.82 -11.07
C GLU A 25 22.87 3.33 -10.93
N SER A 26 23.05 4.42 -10.20
CA SER A 26 24.36 4.96 -9.81
C SER A 26 24.25 5.70 -8.45
N PRO A 27 25.38 6.09 -7.83
CA PRO A 27 25.33 6.85 -6.59
C PRO A 27 24.55 8.16 -6.76
N ASN A 28 23.80 8.56 -5.72
CA ASN A 28 22.96 9.78 -5.70
C ASN A 28 21.82 9.82 -6.73
N THR A 29 21.39 8.67 -7.27
CA THR A 29 20.16 8.58 -8.08
C THR A 29 18.99 8.08 -7.24
N SER A 30 17.77 8.17 -7.78
CA SER A 30 16.60 7.48 -7.22
C SER A 30 16.74 5.96 -7.30
N GLU A 31 16.08 5.28 -6.37
CA GLU A 31 15.96 3.84 -6.38
C GLU A 31 15.18 3.35 -7.61
N ARG A 32 15.62 2.23 -8.18
CA ARG A 32 15.02 1.56 -9.33
C ARG A 32 14.25 0.31 -8.94
N ALA A 33 14.59 -0.30 -7.80
CA ALA A 33 13.89 -1.44 -7.26
C ALA A 33 14.08 -1.54 -5.75
N ILE A 34 13.11 -2.16 -5.08
CA ILE A 34 13.15 -2.47 -3.66
C ILE A 34 12.68 -3.89 -3.41
N ALA A 35 13.17 -4.49 -2.34
CA ALA A 35 12.61 -5.68 -1.75
C ALA A 35 12.72 -5.59 -0.23
N ALA A 36 11.67 -5.97 0.49
CA ALA A 36 11.67 -5.96 1.93
C ALA A 36 10.82 -7.10 2.51
N GLN A 37 11.24 -7.58 3.68
CA GLN A 37 10.50 -8.45 4.57
C GLN A 37 10.21 -7.68 5.84
N LEU A 38 8.98 -7.72 6.32
CA LEU A 38 8.55 -7.07 7.54
C LEU A 38 7.49 -7.91 8.25
N THR A 39 7.24 -7.60 9.51
CA THR A 39 6.01 -8.03 10.19
C THR A 39 5.07 -6.85 10.35
N ALA A 40 3.76 -7.08 10.28
CA ALA A 40 2.72 -6.09 10.61
C ALA A 40 1.73 -6.71 11.59
N GLY A 41 1.71 -6.22 12.84
CA GLY A 41 0.92 -6.81 13.94
C GLY A 41 1.17 -8.31 14.13
N GLY A 42 2.42 -8.74 13.95
CA GLY A 42 2.83 -10.15 14.04
C GLY A 42 2.62 -10.97 12.77
N LEU A 43 1.95 -10.45 11.75
CA LEU A 43 1.79 -11.13 10.46
C LEU A 43 3.00 -10.89 9.55
N PRO A 44 3.56 -11.91 8.90
CA PRO A 44 4.63 -11.72 7.93
C PRO A 44 4.11 -11.00 6.68
N ALA A 45 4.90 -10.07 6.17
CA ALA A 45 4.60 -9.34 4.94
C ALA A 45 5.85 -9.16 4.09
N MET A 46 5.65 -9.22 2.78
CA MET A 46 6.70 -9.01 1.78
C MET A 46 6.30 -7.82 0.90
N LEU A 47 7.29 -6.97 0.61
CA LEU A 47 7.13 -5.82 -0.26
C LEU A 47 8.17 -5.92 -1.38
N THR A 48 7.72 -5.78 -2.61
CA THR A 48 8.60 -5.59 -3.78
C THR A 48 8.08 -4.43 -4.61
N GLY A 49 9.00 -3.78 -5.33
CA GLY A 49 8.67 -2.68 -6.21
C GLY A 49 9.80 -2.44 -7.19
N GLY A 50 9.47 -1.92 -8.37
CA GLY A 50 10.44 -1.63 -9.41
C GLY A 50 9.92 -0.63 -10.42
N VAL A 51 10.84 0.16 -10.98
CA VAL A 51 10.59 1.06 -12.09
C VAL A 51 11.01 0.36 -13.38
N GLY A 52 10.16 0.37 -14.40
CA GLY A 52 10.43 -0.28 -15.69
C GLY A 52 10.41 -1.81 -15.64
N THR A 53 9.81 -2.42 -14.61
CA THR A 53 9.72 -3.88 -14.44
C THR A 53 8.41 -4.47 -14.98
N THR A 54 7.58 -3.67 -15.65
CA THR A 54 6.28 -4.06 -16.21
C THR A 54 6.11 -3.39 -17.58
N LEU A 55 5.32 -4.02 -18.46
CA LEU A 55 4.93 -3.46 -19.77
C LEU A 55 3.72 -2.53 -19.67
N LYS A 56 3.04 -2.48 -18.52
CA LYS A 56 1.93 -1.57 -18.25
C LYS A 56 2.46 -0.21 -17.80
N ASP A 57 1.70 0.85 -18.06
CA ASP A 57 2.02 2.20 -17.56
C ASP A 57 2.21 2.23 -16.04
N ASP A 58 1.38 1.46 -15.32
CA ASP A 58 1.51 1.20 -13.89
C ASP A 58 0.90 -0.18 -13.58
N HIS A 59 1.47 -0.86 -12.59
CA HIS A 59 0.90 -2.10 -12.06
C HIS A 59 1.25 -2.23 -10.59
N ASN A 60 0.22 -2.35 -9.76
CA ASN A 60 0.40 -2.49 -8.34
C ASN A 60 -0.61 -3.47 -7.77
N THR A 61 -0.17 -4.21 -6.76
CA THR A 61 -1.02 -5.14 -6.04
C THR A 61 -0.70 -5.12 -4.56
N TRP A 62 -1.72 -5.27 -3.74
CA TRP A 62 -1.60 -5.59 -2.32
C TRP A 62 -2.48 -6.79 -2.05
N THR A 63 -1.91 -7.87 -1.50
CA THR A 63 -2.63 -9.14 -1.30
C THR A 63 -2.58 -9.53 0.16
N LEU A 64 -3.74 -9.90 0.71
CA LEU A 64 -3.86 -10.48 2.04
C LEU A 64 -4.32 -11.93 1.91
N TRP A 65 -3.54 -12.83 2.50
CA TRP A 65 -3.84 -14.25 2.59
C TRP A 65 -4.36 -14.59 3.98
N GLY A 66 -5.43 -15.38 4.02
CA GLY A 66 -5.98 -15.94 5.24
C GLY A 66 -6.33 -17.42 5.05
N ASP A 67 -6.75 -18.04 6.13
CA ASP A 67 -7.21 -19.44 6.19
C ASP A 67 -8.42 -19.73 5.28
N ARG A 68 -9.29 -18.73 5.08
CA ARG A 68 -10.49 -18.81 4.23
C ARG A 68 -10.31 -18.26 2.82
N GLY A 69 -9.07 -18.07 2.38
CA GLY A 69 -8.73 -17.59 1.04
C GLY A 69 -7.99 -16.25 1.05
N ALA A 70 -8.03 -15.54 -0.07
CA ALA A 70 -7.26 -14.31 -0.25
C ALA A 70 -8.06 -13.19 -0.89
N ILE A 71 -7.69 -11.96 -0.56
CA ILE A 71 -8.16 -10.73 -1.20
C ILE A 71 -6.99 -9.95 -1.75
N ARG A 72 -7.25 -9.18 -2.81
CA ARG A 72 -6.25 -8.32 -3.44
C ARG A 72 -6.84 -6.97 -3.78
N LEU A 73 -6.08 -5.92 -3.53
CA LEU A 73 -6.29 -4.62 -4.16
C LEU A 73 -5.35 -4.54 -5.36
N ARG A 74 -5.89 -4.39 -6.56
CA ARG A 74 -5.13 -4.30 -7.80
C ARG A 74 -5.31 -2.93 -8.43
N ASP A 75 -4.20 -2.41 -8.97
CA ASP A 75 -4.13 -1.16 -9.71
C ASP A 75 -4.93 -0.06 -8.99
N TRP A 76 -4.58 0.21 -7.73
CA TRP A 76 -5.12 1.22 -6.82
C TRP A 76 -6.49 0.96 -6.20
N SER A 77 -7.53 0.63 -6.97
CA SER A 77 -8.91 0.63 -6.45
C SER A 77 -9.74 -0.60 -6.77
N ILE A 78 -9.20 -1.54 -7.57
CA ILE A 78 -9.94 -2.74 -7.95
C ILE A 78 -9.77 -3.79 -6.85
N ALA A 79 -10.80 -3.96 -6.02
CA ALA A 79 -10.85 -5.02 -5.03
C ALA A 79 -11.23 -6.35 -5.70
N GLU A 80 -10.47 -7.40 -5.40
CA GLU A 80 -10.63 -8.74 -5.95
C GLU A 80 -10.57 -9.78 -4.83
N ARG A 81 -11.27 -10.89 -5.00
CA ARG A 81 -11.18 -12.08 -4.16
C ARG A 81 -10.68 -13.26 -4.97
N LEU A 82 -9.91 -14.14 -4.35
CA LEU A 82 -9.55 -15.43 -4.93
C LEU A 82 -10.74 -16.41 -4.81
N VAL A 83 -11.27 -16.87 -5.94
CA VAL A 83 -12.36 -17.85 -6.05
C VAL A 83 -11.92 -18.92 -7.03
N ASP A 84 -11.87 -20.17 -6.59
CA ASP A 84 -11.48 -21.34 -7.41
C ASP A 84 -10.18 -21.15 -8.20
N GLY A 85 -9.18 -20.47 -7.58
CA GLY A 85 -7.88 -20.20 -8.18
C GLY A 85 -7.84 -18.98 -9.11
N ALA A 86 -8.97 -18.30 -9.34
CA ALA A 86 -9.06 -17.09 -10.15
C ALA A 86 -9.33 -15.85 -9.30
N TRP A 87 -8.74 -14.72 -9.68
CA TRP A 87 -9.04 -13.42 -9.08
C TRP A 87 -10.31 -12.85 -9.70
N VAL A 88 -11.34 -12.66 -8.89
CA VAL A 88 -12.65 -12.15 -9.32
C VAL A 88 -12.86 -10.77 -8.68
N PRO A 89 -13.07 -9.70 -9.49
CA PRO A 89 -13.41 -8.38 -8.96
C PRO A 89 -14.70 -8.40 -8.15
N ASP A 90 -14.74 -7.61 -7.09
CA ASP A 90 -15.98 -7.34 -6.37
C ASP A 90 -16.99 -6.64 -7.30
N GLN A 91 -18.28 -6.96 -7.17
CA GLN A 91 -19.32 -6.33 -8.00
C GLN A 91 -19.42 -4.83 -7.79
N ALA A 92 -19.03 -4.33 -6.62
CA ALA A 92 -18.95 -2.92 -6.29
C ALA A 92 -17.61 -2.27 -6.69
N ALA A 93 -16.64 -3.04 -7.20
CA ALA A 93 -15.37 -2.50 -7.66
C ALA A 93 -15.61 -1.54 -8.83
N MET A 94 -15.20 -0.27 -8.65
CA MET A 94 -15.34 0.75 -9.68
C MET A 94 -14.03 0.91 -10.46
N PRO A 95 -14.09 1.33 -11.73
CA PRO A 95 -12.89 1.69 -12.49
C PRO A 95 -12.11 2.84 -11.84
N ASN A 96 -10.80 2.85 -12.05
CA ASN A 96 -9.89 3.84 -11.49
C ASN A 96 -10.25 5.28 -11.89
N GLU A 97 -10.72 5.53 -13.11
CA GLU A 97 -11.08 6.88 -13.54
C GLU A 97 -12.20 7.46 -12.68
N ARG A 98 -13.16 6.61 -12.30
CA ARG A 98 -14.27 7.00 -11.43
C ARG A 98 -13.84 7.10 -9.98
N MET A 99 -13.08 6.12 -9.48
CA MET A 99 -12.62 6.10 -8.09
C MET A 99 -11.71 7.28 -7.75
N ARG A 100 -10.83 7.70 -8.67
CA ARG A 100 -9.91 8.82 -8.43
C ARG A 100 -10.64 10.09 -8.00
N SER A 101 -11.72 10.45 -8.71
CA SER A 101 -12.51 11.64 -8.39
C SER A 101 -13.22 11.54 -7.04
N LEU A 102 -13.68 10.35 -6.67
CA LEU A 102 -14.32 10.10 -5.37
C LEU A 102 -13.31 10.13 -4.22
N VAL A 103 -12.16 9.48 -4.38
CA VAL A 103 -11.09 9.47 -3.37
C VAL A 103 -10.61 10.89 -3.09
N LEU A 104 -10.41 11.73 -4.12
CA LEU A 104 -10.02 13.13 -3.93
C LEU A 104 -11.07 13.91 -3.13
N ARG A 105 -12.36 13.71 -3.42
CA ARG A 105 -13.44 14.32 -2.66
C ARG A 105 -13.42 13.87 -1.20
N TRP A 106 -13.29 12.57 -0.95
CA TRP A 106 -13.22 12.03 0.41
C TRP A 106 -12.02 12.58 1.19
N GLN A 107 -10.87 12.76 0.55
CA GLN A 107 -9.71 13.39 1.20
C GLN A 107 -10.05 14.82 1.67
N LEU A 108 -10.72 15.62 0.84
CA LEU A 108 -11.14 16.98 1.20
C LEU A 108 -12.19 16.99 2.33
N GLU A 109 -13.18 16.10 2.27
CA GLU A 109 -14.16 15.90 3.36
C GLU A 109 -13.46 15.46 4.66
N GLY A 110 -12.39 14.67 4.56
CA GLY A 110 -11.56 14.29 5.69
C GLY A 110 -10.85 15.49 6.31
N VAL A 111 -10.35 16.42 5.49
CA VAL A 111 -9.69 17.65 5.97
C VAL A 111 -10.70 18.57 6.65
N GLU A 112 -11.88 18.76 6.06
CA GLU A 112 -12.98 19.51 6.67
C GLU A 112 -13.29 18.97 8.08
N ARG A 113 -13.58 17.66 8.19
CA ARG A 113 -13.86 17.01 9.48
C ARG A 113 -12.72 17.18 10.49
N MET A 114 -11.47 17.04 10.04
CA MET A 114 -10.29 17.26 10.88
C MET A 114 -10.25 18.68 11.45
N THR A 115 -10.56 19.70 10.66
CA THR A 115 -10.58 21.10 11.15
C THR A 115 -11.69 21.37 12.16
N HIS A 116 -12.78 20.60 12.12
CA HIS A 116 -13.87 20.66 13.08
C HIS A 116 -13.65 19.79 14.33
N GLY A 117 -12.60 18.97 14.36
CA GLY A 117 -12.35 18.01 15.44
C GLY A 117 -13.23 16.75 15.36
N ASP A 118 -13.89 16.52 14.23
CA ASP A 118 -14.73 15.35 14.01
C ASP A 118 -13.92 14.11 13.63
N THR A 119 -14.51 12.93 13.83
CA THR A 119 -13.94 11.66 13.36
C THR A 119 -13.72 11.68 11.85
N HIS A 120 -12.51 11.36 11.41
CA HIS A 120 -12.12 11.31 10.00
C HIS A 120 -11.22 10.11 9.68
N HIS A 121 -11.06 9.81 8.38
CA HIS A 121 -10.31 8.65 7.90
C HIS A 121 -8.87 8.98 7.46
N LEU A 122 -8.45 10.25 7.50
CA LEU A 122 -7.09 10.64 7.13
C LEU A 122 -6.03 9.90 7.97
N ALA A 123 -4.82 9.82 7.43
CA ALA A 123 -3.67 9.29 8.17
C ALA A 123 -3.32 10.24 9.33
N THR A 124 -3.10 9.67 10.50
CA THR A 124 -2.53 10.38 11.65
C THR A 124 -1.04 10.64 11.43
N VAL A 125 -0.47 11.61 12.16
CA VAL A 125 0.97 11.88 12.13
C VAL A 125 1.77 10.63 12.52
N GLN A 126 1.31 9.87 13.53
CA GLN A 126 1.96 8.63 13.94
C GLN A 126 1.95 7.58 12.83
N GLU A 127 0.81 7.41 12.14
CA GLU A 127 0.72 6.52 10.98
C GLU A 127 1.70 6.90 9.88
N ALA A 128 1.80 8.18 9.56
CA ALA A 128 2.72 8.69 8.55
C ALA A 128 4.19 8.46 8.96
N LEU A 129 4.54 8.73 10.22
CA LEU A 129 5.88 8.53 10.75
C LEU A 129 6.30 7.06 10.74
N ASP A 130 5.40 6.16 11.15
CA ASP A 130 5.68 4.72 11.15
C ASP A 130 5.99 4.21 9.74
N VAL A 131 5.21 4.66 8.75
CA VAL A 131 5.42 4.32 7.34
C VAL A 131 6.75 4.88 6.84
N GLN A 132 7.01 6.16 7.09
CA GLN A 132 8.23 6.83 6.63
C GLN A 132 9.49 6.20 7.22
N THR A 133 9.45 5.83 8.50
CA THR A 133 10.55 5.13 9.19
C THR A 133 10.90 3.81 8.49
N VAL A 134 9.90 3.01 8.11
CA VAL A 134 10.12 1.76 7.37
C VAL A 134 10.69 2.03 5.97
N VAL A 135 10.17 3.04 5.27
CA VAL A 135 10.67 3.43 3.94
C VAL A 135 12.15 3.80 3.99
N GLU A 136 12.54 4.67 4.92
CA GLU A 136 13.93 5.11 5.05
C GLU A 136 14.86 3.97 5.46
N ALA A 137 14.40 3.04 6.29
CA ALA A 137 15.17 1.85 6.65
C ALA A 137 15.41 0.95 5.42
N ILE A 138 14.40 0.74 4.56
CA ILE A 138 14.57 -0.02 3.31
C ILE A 138 15.60 0.63 2.37
N LEU A 139 15.60 1.97 2.29
CA LEU A 139 16.53 2.71 1.42
C LEU A 139 17.99 2.64 1.90
N LYS A 140 18.21 2.48 3.21
CA LYS A 140 19.55 2.31 3.80
C LYS A 140 20.13 0.91 3.56
N GLY A 141 19.27 -0.09 3.36
CA GLY A 141 19.65 -1.50 3.22
C GLY A 141 19.74 -2.19 4.58
#